data_AF-A0A2G2Y6V2-F1
#
_entry.id   AF-A0A2G2Y6V2-F1
#
_cell.length_a   1.000
_cell.length_b   1.000
_cell.length_c   1.000
_cell.angle_alpha   90.00
_cell.angle_beta   90.00
_cell.angle_gamma   90.00
#
_symmetry.space_group_name_H-M   'P 1'
#
loop_
_entity.id
_entity.type
_entity.pdbx_description
1 polymer ?
#
loop_
_entity_poly.entity_id
_entity_poly.type
_entity_poly.pdbx_seq_one_letter_code
_entity_poly.pdbx_strand_id
1 'polypeptide(L)'
;MSANPSSLSFTFQAILEQTMRDEQETDVPSKLFELFCFAKEGKIPLSINAATLLIRCFGLAKMLEEAVSVYKELDPDSRNTSVVNLLLDCLLRGENIDRGFKVLDEMLKRNSGVPPNNTTMDIVLSATWKRIWVEKMMSVEEIYGLLMRFFEHDIFFG
;
A
#
# COMPACT_ATOMS: atom_id res chain seq x y z
N MET A 1 -10.15 -14.24 31.94
CA MET A 1 -8.89 -13.50 31.69
C MET A 1 -8.97 -12.99 30.26
N SER A 2 -9.12 -11.68 30.05
CA SER A 2 -9.11 -11.10 28.69
C SER A 2 -7.67 -11.09 28.17
N ALA A 3 -7.44 -11.62 26.97
CA ALA A 3 -6.13 -11.56 26.33
C ALA A 3 -5.70 -10.09 26.11
N ASN A 4 -4.41 -9.80 26.27
CA ASN A 4 -3.86 -8.47 26.02
C ASN A 4 -3.85 -8.19 24.50
N PRO A 5 -4.42 -7.06 24.02
CA PRO A 5 -4.44 -6.70 22.60
C PRO A 5 -3.06 -6.73 21.93
N SER A 6 -1.99 -6.36 22.65
CA SER A 6 -0.63 -6.41 22.10
C SER A 6 -0.15 -7.84 21.85
N SER A 7 -0.45 -8.76 22.77
CA SER A 7 -0.12 -10.19 22.64
C SER A 7 -0.81 -10.80 21.42
N LEU A 8 -2.08 -10.46 21.18
CA LEU A 8 -2.82 -10.95 20.02
C LEU A 8 -2.25 -10.41 18.70
N SER A 9 -1.80 -9.16 18.66
CA SER A 9 -1.14 -8.58 17.49
C SER A 9 0.19 -9.29 17.16
N PHE A 10 1.00 -9.62 18.18
CA PHE A 10 2.22 -10.40 17.98
C PHE A 10 1.95 -11.82 17.49
N THR A 11 0.94 -12.49 18.07
CA THR A 11 0.53 -13.83 17.61
C THR A 11 0.04 -13.78 16.17
N PHE A 12 -0.76 -12.78 15.80
CA PHE A 12 -1.21 -12.58 14.42
C PHE A 12 -0.03 -12.40 13.46
N GLN A 13 0.92 -11.53 13.79
CA GLN A 13 2.15 -11.33 13.01
C GLN A 13 2.91 -12.65 12.82
N ALA A 14 3.09 -13.43 13.88
CA ALA A 14 3.84 -14.68 13.82
C ALA A 14 3.15 -15.73 12.92
N ILE A 15 1.83 -15.85 13.00
CA ILE A 15 1.06 -16.77 12.15
C ILE A 15 1.16 -16.33 10.68
N LEU A 16 1.01 -15.03 10.42
CA LEU A 16 1.12 -14.48 9.07
C LEU A 16 2.47 -14.80 8.44
N GLU A 17 3.56 -14.53 9.16
CA GLU A 17 4.91 -14.83 8.68
C GLU A 17 5.12 -16.32 8.47
N GLN A 18 4.53 -17.16 9.33
CA GLN A 18 4.62 -18.60 9.18
C GLN A 18 3.89 -19.09 7.92
N THR A 19 2.68 -18.60 7.65
CA THR A 19 1.93 -18.90 6.42
C THR A 19 2.71 -18.48 5.17
N MET A 20 3.39 -17.33 5.20
CA MET A 20 4.21 -16.88 4.08
C MET A 20 5.49 -17.70 3.84
N ARG A 21 5.97 -18.45 4.85
CA ARG A 21 7.16 -19.31 4.76
C ARG A 21 6.83 -20.76 4.42
N ASP A 22 5.56 -21.13 4.42
CA ASP A 22 5.14 -22.50 4.18
C ASP A 22 5.22 -22.82 2.67
N GLU A 23 6.27 -23.54 2.28
CA GLU A 23 6.50 -23.95 0.88
C GLU A 23 5.44 -24.93 0.36
N GLN A 24 4.66 -25.56 1.25
CA GLN A 24 3.58 -26.48 0.87
C GLN A 24 2.26 -25.76 0.62
N GLU A 25 2.13 -24.50 1.03
CA GLU A 25 0.90 -23.74 0.87
C GLU A 25 0.74 -23.28 -0.59
N THR A 26 -0.42 -23.61 -1.18
CA THR A 26 -0.68 -23.39 -2.61
C THR A 26 -1.53 -22.15 -2.86
N ASP A 27 -2.26 -21.67 -1.86
CA ASP A 27 -3.07 -20.45 -1.93
C ASP A 27 -2.85 -19.53 -0.72
N VAL A 28 -1.60 -19.08 -0.59
CA VAL A 28 -1.19 -18.11 0.44
C VAL A 28 -2.08 -16.86 0.46
N PRO A 29 -2.45 -16.22 -0.68
CA PRO A 29 -3.30 -15.03 -0.65
C PRO A 29 -4.67 -15.27 -0.02
N SER A 30 -5.39 -16.32 -0.41
CA SER A 30 -6.70 -16.63 0.19
C SER A 30 -6.57 -16.93 1.68
N LYS A 31 -5.51 -17.64 2.09
CA LYS A 31 -5.32 -17.96 3.50
C LYS A 31 -5.02 -16.74 4.36
N LEU A 32 -4.18 -15.83 3.84
CA LEU A 32 -3.89 -14.56 4.49
C LEU A 32 -5.13 -13.66 4.55
N PHE A 33 -6.01 -13.74 3.56
CA PHE A 33 -7.28 -13.02 3.58
C PHE A 33 -8.22 -13.55 4.67
N GLU A 34 -8.37 -14.88 4.83
CA GLU A 34 -9.12 -15.47 5.94
C GLU A 34 -8.57 -15.03 7.31
N LEU A 35 -7.24 -15.06 7.47
CA LEU A 35 -6.56 -14.62 8.69
C LEU A 35 -6.83 -13.14 8.97
N PHE A 36 -6.77 -12.29 7.94
CA PHE A 36 -7.07 -10.87 8.06
C PHE A 36 -8.54 -10.63 8.46
N CYS A 37 -9.50 -11.34 7.87
CA CYS A 37 -10.91 -11.26 8.24
C CYS A 37 -11.12 -11.65 9.71
N PHE A 38 -10.50 -12.73 10.17
CA PHE A 38 -10.54 -13.14 11.57
C PHE A 38 -9.98 -12.06 12.50
N ALA A 39 -8.83 -11.46 12.15
CA ALA A 39 -8.23 -10.38 12.92
C ALA A 39 -9.13 -9.14 13.00
N LYS A 40 -9.73 -8.77 11.87
CA LYS A 40 -10.66 -7.63 11.75
C LYS A 40 -11.92 -7.85 12.59
N GLU A 41 -12.56 -9.01 12.50
CA GLU A 41 -13.74 -9.36 13.31
C GLU A 41 -13.42 -9.38 14.80
N GLY A 42 -12.27 -9.93 15.16
CA GLY A 42 -11.75 -9.96 16.53
C GLY A 42 -11.24 -8.61 17.05
N LYS A 43 -11.26 -7.55 16.22
CA LYS A 43 -10.67 -6.23 16.52
C LYS A 43 -9.23 -6.32 17.01
N ILE A 44 -8.46 -7.24 16.43
CA ILE A 44 -7.04 -7.42 16.71
C ILE A 44 -6.28 -6.30 16.00
N PRO A 45 -5.52 -5.45 16.72
CA PRO A 45 -4.78 -4.36 16.10
C PRO A 45 -3.74 -4.88 15.11
N LEU A 46 -3.73 -4.32 13.90
CA LEU A 46 -2.70 -4.60 12.92
C LEU A 46 -1.44 -3.78 13.20
N SER A 47 -0.29 -4.44 13.24
CA SER A 47 0.99 -3.75 13.19
C SER A 47 1.27 -3.27 11.76
N ILE A 48 2.14 -2.26 11.63
CA ILE A 48 2.57 -1.79 10.31
C ILE A 48 3.29 -2.88 9.50
N ASN A 49 4.02 -3.77 10.17
CA ASN A 49 4.70 -4.89 9.52
C ASN A 49 3.69 -5.89 8.96
N ALA A 50 2.66 -6.22 9.74
CA ALA A 50 1.58 -7.10 9.29
C ALA A 50 0.88 -6.52 8.06
N ALA A 51 0.47 -5.25 8.15
CA ALA A 51 -0.19 -4.55 7.05
C ALA A 51 0.70 -4.49 5.80
N THR A 52 2.00 -4.22 5.95
CA THR A 52 2.96 -4.18 4.84
C THR A 52 3.05 -5.54 4.12
N LEU A 53 3.08 -6.65 4.87
CA LEU A 53 3.13 -7.99 4.29
C LEU A 53 1.82 -8.35 3.57
N LEU A 54 0.68 -8.07 4.19
CA LEU A 54 -0.64 -8.31 3.59
C LEU A 54 -0.84 -7.51 2.31
N ILE A 55 -0.61 -6.18 2.34
CA ILE A 55 -0.78 -5.32 1.17
C ILE A 55 0.13 -5.78 0.02
N ARG A 56 1.38 -6.16 0.32
CA ARG A 56 2.31 -6.70 -0.69
C ARG A 56 1.79 -8.00 -1.30
N CYS A 57 1.35 -8.95 -0.47
CA CYS A 57 0.82 -10.22 -0.94
C CYS A 57 -0.43 -10.03 -1.82
N PHE A 58 -1.40 -9.24 -1.34
CA PHE A 58 -2.62 -8.96 -2.08
C PHE A 58 -2.37 -8.17 -3.37
N GLY A 59 -1.42 -7.23 -3.36
CA GLY A 59 -0.98 -6.53 -4.57
C GLY A 59 -0.45 -7.48 -5.64
N LEU A 60 0.43 -8.42 -5.27
CA LEU A 60 0.97 -9.43 -6.18
C LEU A 60 -0.14 -10.38 -6.71
N ALA A 61 -1.12 -10.69 -5.86
CA ALA A 61 -2.27 -11.51 -6.21
C ALA A 61 -3.39 -10.74 -6.95
N LYS A 62 -3.22 -9.43 -7.21
CA LYS A 62 -4.24 -8.54 -7.79
C LYS A 62 -5.54 -8.43 -6.97
N MET A 63 -5.47 -8.71 -5.67
CA MET A 63 -6.55 -8.57 -4.70
C MET A 63 -6.61 -7.13 -4.15
N LEU A 64 -6.97 -6.18 -5.03
CA LEU A 64 -6.81 -4.75 -4.75
C LEU A 64 -7.75 -4.24 -3.66
N GLU A 65 -8.97 -4.77 -3.58
CA GLU A 65 -9.94 -4.33 -2.56
C GLU A 65 -9.51 -4.80 -1.16
N GLU A 66 -8.91 -5.97 -1.07
CA GLU A 66 -8.34 -6.54 0.14
C GLU A 66 -7.13 -5.72 0.61
N ALA A 67 -6.23 -5.34 -0.31
CA ALA A 67 -5.12 -4.42 -0.01
C ALA A 67 -5.62 -3.08 0.53
N VAL A 68 -6.67 -2.50 -0.07
CA VAL A 68 -7.31 -1.26 0.42
C VAL A 68 -7.96 -1.47 1.78
N SER A 69 -8.59 -2.61 2.02
CA SER A 69 -9.21 -2.97 3.30
C SER A 69 -8.17 -3.01 4.42
N VAL A 70 -7.03 -3.68 4.19
CA VAL A 70 -5.92 -3.73 5.15
C VAL A 70 -5.41 -2.34 5.50
N TYR A 71 -5.20 -1.46 4.50
CA TYR A 71 -4.75 -0.10 4.76
C TYR A 71 -5.75 0.70 5.61
N LYS A 72 -7.06 0.50 5.39
CA LYS A 72 -8.11 1.17 6.17
C LYS A 72 -8.15 0.72 7.64
N GLU A 73 -7.85 -0.56 7.91
CA GLU A 73 -7.79 -1.10 9.27
C GLU A 73 -6.54 -0.67 10.04
N LEU A 74 -5.49 -0.19 9.35
CA LEU A 74 -4.29 0.31 10.00
C LEU A 74 -4.58 1.63 10.71
N ASP A 75 -4.15 1.74 11.98
CA ASP A 75 -4.27 2.97 12.77
C ASP A 75 -3.68 4.16 12.01
N PRO A 76 -4.48 5.22 11.72
CA PRO A 76 -4.02 6.40 11.00
C PRO A 76 -2.72 6.99 11.54
N ASP A 77 -2.53 6.99 12.86
CA ASP A 77 -1.35 7.59 13.51
C ASP A 77 -0.10 6.72 13.36
N SER A 78 -0.27 5.43 13.05
CA SER A 78 0.83 4.49 12.82
C SER A 78 1.34 4.48 11.38
N ARG A 79 0.60 5.06 10.43
CA ARG A 79 0.92 5.01 9.00
C ARG A 79 2.18 5.79 8.69
N ASN A 80 3.01 5.28 7.78
CA ASN A 80 4.19 5.96 7.27
C ASN A 80 4.20 5.98 5.73
N THR A 81 5.08 6.79 5.15
CA THR A 81 5.22 6.93 3.69
C THR A 81 5.45 5.59 2.99
N SER A 82 6.16 4.64 3.62
CA SER A 82 6.47 3.34 3.01
C SER A 82 5.23 2.47 2.80
N VAL A 83 4.32 2.37 3.78
CA VAL A 83 3.08 1.58 3.62
C VAL A 83 2.10 2.23 2.65
N VAL A 84 2.07 3.58 2.59
CA VAL A 84 1.23 4.32 1.64
C VAL A 84 1.77 4.17 0.21
N ASN A 85 3.10 4.23 0.04
CA ASN A 85 3.76 3.94 -1.24
C ASN A 85 3.44 2.53 -1.73
N LEU A 86 3.44 1.54 -0.83
CA LEU A 86 3.09 0.17 -1.19
C LEU A 86 1.64 0.07 -1.71
N LEU A 87 0.69 0.72 -1.03
CA LEU A 87 -0.70 0.77 -1.50
C LEU A 87 -0.81 1.49 -2.85
N LEU A 88 -0.11 2.62 -3.02
CA LEU A 88 -0.06 3.38 -4.25
C LEU A 88 0.43 2.52 -5.42
N ASP A 89 1.54 1.81 -5.25
CA ASP A 89 2.11 0.91 -6.26
C ASP A 89 1.14 -0.22 -6.61
N CYS A 90 0.52 -0.85 -5.60
CA CYS A 90 -0.49 -1.89 -5.81
C CYS A 90 -1.66 -1.40 -6.67
N LEU A 91 -2.22 -0.23 -6.35
CA LEU A 91 -3.35 0.35 -7.08
C LEU A 91 -2.97 0.71 -8.52
N LEU A 92 -1.83 1.37 -8.72
CA LEU A 92 -1.40 1.81 -10.04
C LEU A 92 -1.05 0.63 -10.96
N ARG A 93 -0.31 -0.36 -10.46
CA ARG A 93 0.02 -1.60 -11.22
C ARG A 93 -1.18 -2.50 -11.43
N GLY A 94 -2.16 -2.44 -10.53
CA GLY A 94 -3.46 -3.11 -10.65
C GLY A 94 -4.44 -2.39 -11.58
N GLU A 95 -3.99 -1.37 -12.32
CA GLU A 95 -4.81 -0.57 -13.26
C GLU A 95 -5.96 0.21 -12.59
N ASN A 96 -5.95 0.34 -11.26
CA ASN A 96 -6.89 1.17 -10.50
C ASN A 96 -6.36 2.59 -10.30
N ILE A 97 -6.21 3.26 -11.44
CA ILE A 97 -5.43 4.49 -11.58
C ILE A 97 -6.07 5.65 -10.82
N ASP A 98 -7.39 5.80 -10.92
CA ASP A 98 -8.10 6.88 -10.23
C ASP A 98 -7.91 6.81 -8.72
N ARG A 99 -7.91 5.60 -8.14
CA ARG A 99 -7.64 5.44 -6.71
C ARG A 99 -6.17 5.64 -6.37
N GLY A 100 -5.25 5.17 -7.23
CA GLY A 100 -3.82 5.42 -7.08
C GLY A 100 -3.51 6.93 -7.05
N PHE A 101 -3.99 7.69 -8.02
CA PHE A 101 -3.80 9.14 -8.05
C PHE A 101 -4.48 9.86 -6.88
N LYS A 102 -5.64 9.39 -6.41
CA LYS A 102 -6.22 9.92 -5.16
C LYS A 102 -5.31 9.71 -3.95
N VAL A 103 -4.65 8.56 -3.82
CA VAL A 103 -3.65 8.34 -2.76
C VAL A 103 -2.48 9.32 -2.90
N LEU A 104 -1.96 9.51 -4.12
CA LEU A 104 -0.90 10.47 -4.39
C LEU A 104 -1.33 11.92 -4.05
N ASP A 105 -2.56 12.31 -4.39
CA ASP A 105 -3.10 13.63 -4.09
C ASP A 105 -3.18 13.88 -2.58
N GLU A 106 -3.56 12.87 -1.79
CA GLU A 106 -3.56 12.94 -0.33
C GLU A 106 -2.14 13.08 0.23
N MET A 107 -1.16 12.35 -0.32
CA MET A 107 0.24 12.47 0.08
C MET A 107 0.81 13.87 -0.20
N LEU A 108 0.46 14.45 -1.35
CA LEU A 108 0.91 15.78 -1.80
C LEU A 108 0.22 16.96 -1.08
N LYS A 109 -0.64 16.71 -0.09
CA LYS A 109 -1.12 17.79 0.77
C LYS A 109 0.04 18.36 1.58
N ARG A 110 0.12 19.70 1.67
CA ARG A 110 1.19 20.42 2.40
C ARG A 110 1.41 19.95 3.84
N ASN A 111 0.36 19.49 4.52
CA ASN A 111 0.38 19.01 5.91
C ASN A 111 0.19 17.49 6.02
N SER A 112 0.51 16.74 4.96
CA SER A 112 0.42 15.28 5.00
C SER A 112 1.38 14.72 6.06
N GLY A 113 0.86 13.86 6.96
CA GLY A 113 1.70 13.09 7.88
C GLY A 113 2.48 11.97 7.18
N VAL A 114 2.19 11.71 5.90
CA VAL A 114 2.84 10.71 5.05
C VAL A 114 3.29 11.39 3.74
N PRO A 115 4.24 12.33 3.81
CA PRO A 115 4.67 13.08 2.62
C PRO A 115 5.32 12.15 1.59
N PRO A 116 5.22 12.48 0.29
CA PRO A 116 5.85 11.71 -0.77
C PRO A 116 7.38 11.80 -0.68
N ASN A 117 8.05 10.80 -1.22
CA ASN A 117 9.51 10.74 -1.31
C ASN A 117 9.95 10.21 -2.68
N ASN A 118 11.25 10.01 -2.87
CA ASN A 118 11.82 9.52 -4.14
C ASN A 118 11.16 8.21 -4.59
N THR A 119 10.89 7.29 -3.66
CA THR A 119 10.17 6.04 -3.95
C THR A 119 8.74 6.30 -4.45
N THR A 120 8.03 7.29 -3.91
CA THR A 120 6.71 7.69 -4.41
C THR A 120 6.79 8.13 -5.87
N MET A 121 7.79 8.94 -6.22
CA MET A 121 8.00 9.40 -7.59
C MET A 121 8.32 8.23 -8.52
N ASP A 122 9.22 7.32 -8.12
CA ASP A 122 9.59 6.14 -8.92
C ASP A 122 8.38 5.24 -9.20
N ILE A 123 7.51 5.03 -8.21
CA ILE A 123 6.28 4.27 -8.34
C ILE A 123 5.37 4.92 -9.40
N VAL A 124 5.08 6.22 -9.26
CA VAL A 124 4.17 6.91 -10.16
C VAL A 124 4.73 6.97 -11.57
N LEU A 125 6.00 7.34 -11.73
CA LEU A 125 6.66 7.40 -13.04
C LEU A 125 6.72 6.03 -13.71
N SER A 126 7.05 4.96 -12.97
CA SER A 126 7.10 3.62 -13.54
C SER A 126 5.72 3.13 -14.00
N ALA A 127 4.66 3.44 -13.25
CA ALA A 127 3.29 3.08 -13.61
C ALA A 127 2.75 3.92 -14.78
N THR A 128 3.11 5.20 -14.85
CA THR A 128 2.69 6.08 -15.94
C THR A 128 3.55 5.91 -17.20
N TRP A 129 4.78 5.41 -17.10
CA TRP A 129 5.68 5.22 -18.26
C TRP A 129 5.06 4.37 -19.36
N LYS A 130 4.44 3.23 -19.00
CA LYS A 130 3.72 2.38 -19.95
C LYS A 130 2.60 3.17 -20.64
N ARG A 131 1.89 4.02 -19.90
CA ARG A 131 0.79 4.84 -20.41
C ARG A 131 1.25 5.98 -21.29
N ILE A 132 2.37 6.61 -20.95
CA ILE A 132 2.96 7.72 -21.71
C ILE A 132 3.49 7.22 -23.05
N TRP A 133 4.33 6.18 -23.03
CA TRP A 133 5.15 5.81 -24.18
C TRP A 133 4.60 4.63 -24.99
N VAL A 134 3.83 3.74 -24.36
CA VAL A 134 3.25 2.56 -25.03
C VAL A 134 1.80 2.83 -25.42
N GLU A 135 0.97 3.30 -24.48
CA GLU A 135 -0.48 3.45 -24.69
C GLU A 135 -0.90 4.88 -25.11
N LYS A 136 0.03 5.85 -25.04
CA LYS A 136 -0.20 7.29 -25.31
C LYS A 136 -1.44 7.88 -24.62
N MET A 137 -1.73 7.41 -23.39
CA MET A 137 -2.91 7.81 -22.62
C MET A 137 -2.70 9.05 -21.73
N MET A 138 -1.51 9.66 -21.77
CA MET A 138 -1.18 10.85 -20.97
C MET A 138 -0.57 11.93 -21.87
N SER A 139 -1.02 13.17 -21.72
CA SER A 139 -0.50 14.32 -22.48
C SER A 139 0.81 14.85 -21.89
N VAL A 140 1.55 15.64 -22.68
CA VAL A 140 2.79 16.30 -22.21
C VAL A 140 2.51 17.26 -21.05
N GLU A 141 1.35 17.92 -21.07
CA GLU A 141 0.89 18.83 -20.01
C GLU A 141 0.61 18.08 -18.71
N GLU A 142 0.00 16.88 -18.78
CA GLU A 142 -0.24 16.04 -17.61
C GLU A 142 1.07 15.53 -17.00
N ILE A 143 2.04 15.15 -17.84
CA ILE A 143 3.39 14.76 -17.39
C ILE A 143 4.10 15.95 -16.73
N TYR A 144 4.07 17.12 -17.37
CA TYR A 144 4.68 18.33 -16.83
C TYR A 144 4.05 18.72 -15.49
N GLY A 145 2.71 18.71 -15.41
CA GLY A 145 1.98 18.97 -14.17
C GLY A 145 2.36 18.00 -13.05
N LEU A 146 2.51 16.71 -13.36
CA LEU A 146 2.98 15.71 -12.39
C LEU A 146 4.40 16.01 -11.87
N LEU A 147 5.33 16.34 -12.76
CA LEU A 147 6.71 16.68 -12.38
C LEU A 147 6.77 17.96 -11.53
N MET A 148 6.00 18.99 -11.88
CA MET A 148 5.93 20.23 -11.11
C MET A 148 5.41 19.99 -9.69
N ARG A 149 4.42 19.11 -9.51
CA ARG A 149 3.94 18.74 -8.17
C ARG A 149 5.02 18.07 -7.32
N PHE A 150 5.87 17.22 -7.91
CA PHE A 150 7.01 16.65 -7.17
C PHE A 150 8.09 17.70 -6.86
N PHE A 151 8.30 18.66 -7.75
CA PHE A 151 9.23 19.78 -7.54
C PHE A 151 8.81 20.69 -6.38
N GLU A 152 7.52 21.01 -6.27
CA GLU A 152 6.96 21.79 -5.16
C GLU A 152 7.12 21.11 -3.78
N HIS A 153 7.45 19.81 -3.76
CA HIS A 153 7.67 19.00 -2.57
C HIS A 153 9.15 18.64 -2.36
N ASP A 154 10.08 19.31 -3.05
CA ASP A 154 11.54 19.15 -2.91
C ASP A 154 12.09 17.72 -3.17
N ILE A 155 11.34 16.86 -3.87
CA ILE A 155 11.71 15.45 -4.10
C ILE A 155 12.90 15.29 -5.06
N PHE A 156 13.24 16.30 -5.85
CA PHE A 156 14.36 16.23 -6.81
C PHE A 156 15.76 16.48 -6.22
N PHE A 157 15.86 16.94 -4.97
CA PHE A 157 17.13 17.40 -4.38
C PHE A 157 17.73 16.43 -3.34
N GLY A 158 17.23 15.19 -3.27
CA GLY A 158 17.67 14.15 -2.32
C GLY A 158 18.66 13.16 -2.89
#